data_AF-A0A950VRD2-F1
#
_entry.id   AF-A0A950VRD2-F1
#
_cell.length_a   1.000
_cell.length_b   1.000
_cell.length_c   1.000
_cell.angle_alpha   90.00
_cell.angle_beta   90.00
_cell.angle_gamma   90.00
#
_symmetry.space_group_name_H-M   'P 1'
#
loop_
_entity.id
_entity.type
_entity.pdbx_description
1 polymer ?
#
loop_
_entity_poly.entity_id
_entity_poly.type
_entity_poly.pdbx_seq_one_letter_code
_entity_poly.pdbx_strand_id
1 'polypeptide(L)'
;MAAFALDSFERQAEAFRRSRAWREYQFQSGRRPGRGLLTLYDEDFADFTSTDFFLDLQAANEVEPRQLGVLTELLASAYVEGNTRERAARAGGLEARTSITFEDDELAWRTAPRLWTNIELVPRRHELAEIWRSTTRTELNPVLGRWQEEVRGALLRLSGDEWLTFWAQQRGVDLGGTAKLAESLLRLSHDVYAHALGVYFGQLELPLDDAWSADADWAFRAPRFDVVFTETTRMPVLVRALRDLGIGLEAQTELSLEKAAGSDLRTIVIGAPDEVHVVV
;
A
#
# COMPACT_ATOMS: atom_id res chain seq x y z
N MET A 1 -34.09 21.37 9.86
CA MET A 1 -32.76 20.73 9.99
C MET A 1 -31.73 21.79 9.64
N ALA A 2 -30.71 21.96 10.47
CA ALA A 2 -29.62 22.89 10.15
C ALA A 2 -28.94 22.40 8.86
N ALA A 3 -28.66 23.31 7.93
CA ALA A 3 -27.93 22.95 6.72
C ALA A 3 -26.54 22.45 7.10
N PHE A 4 -26.12 21.32 6.53
CA PHE A 4 -24.76 20.82 6.67
C PHE A 4 -23.79 21.92 6.20
N ALA A 5 -22.91 22.38 7.10
CA ALA A 5 -21.99 23.48 6.83
C ALA A 5 -20.81 22.99 5.96
N LEU A 6 -21.09 22.75 4.67
CA LEU A 6 -20.17 22.11 3.73
C LEU A 6 -18.79 22.77 3.73
N ASP A 7 -18.70 24.09 3.59
CA ASP A 7 -17.41 24.82 3.60
C ASP A 7 -16.57 24.59 4.86
N SER A 8 -17.24 24.46 6.02
CA SER A 8 -16.55 24.18 7.28
C SER A 8 -16.07 22.74 7.32
N PHE A 9 -16.90 21.81 6.86
CA PHE A 9 -16.56 20.40 6.76
C PHE A 9 -15.40 20.16 5.79
N GLU A 10 -15.39 20.81 4.63
CA GLU A 10 -14.30 20.68 3.65
C GLU A 10 -12.96 21.14 4.21
N ARG A 11 -12.93 22.25 4.95
CA ARG A 11 -11.72 22.69 5.65
C ARG A 11 -11.24 21.67 6.68
N GLN A 12 -12.17 21.04 7.42
CA GLN A 12 -11.83 19.96 8.36
C GLN A 12 -11.32 18.71 7.63
N ALA A 13 -11.95 18.33 6.51
CA ALA A 13 -11.57 17.18 5.70
C ALA A 13 -10.17 17.35 5.10
N GLU A 14 -9.83 18.56 4.63
CA GLU A 14 -8.50 18.88 4.15
C GLU A 14 -7.46 18.83 5.27
N ALA A 15 -7.76 19.42 6.44
CA ALA A 15 -6.89 19.33 7.62
C ALA A 15 -6.66 17.88 8.06
N PHE A 16 -7.72 17.05 8.05
CA PHE A 16 -7.64 15.63 8.34
C PHE A 16 -6.74 14.89 7.36
N ARG A 17 -6.94 15.07 6.04
CA ARG A 17 -6.13 14.42 5.00
C ARG A 17 -4.65 14.76 5.16
N ARG A 18 -4.34 16.03 5.37
CA ARG A 18 -2.97 16.51 5.56
C ARG A 18 -2.33 15.90 6.80
N SER A 19 -3.02 15.94 7.94
CA SER A 19 -2.55 15.33 9.19
C SER A 19 -2.32 13.82 9.07
N ARG A 20 -3.24 13.10 8.40
CA ARG A 20 -3.09 11.67 8.13
C ARG A 20 -1.88 11.39 7.25
N ALA A 21 -1.72 12.13 6.15
CA ALA A 21 -0.62 11.95 5.22
C ALA A 21 0.74 12.26 5.86
N TRP A 22 0.82 13.32 6.67
CA TRP A 22 2.04 13.69 7.38
C TRP A 22 2.46 12.62 8.39
N ARG A 23 1.51 12.01 9.10
CA ARG A 23 1.78 10.90 10.03
C ARG A 23 2.22 9.62 9.31
N GLU A 24 1.62 9.31 8.18
CA GLU A 24 2.07 8.19 7.33
C GLU A 24 3.50 8.45 6.85
N TYR A 25 3.81 9.67 6.40
CA TYR A 25 5.16 10.07 6.03
C TYR A 25 6.17 9.83 7.17
N GLN A 26 5.90 10.33 8.37
CA GLN A 26 6.80 10.13 9.50
C GLN A 26 7.01 8.66 9.87
N PHE A 27 5.95 7.86 9.80
CA PHE A 27 6.03 6.43 10.07
C PHE A 27 6.92 5.72 9.05
N GLN A 28 6.65 5.97 7.77
CA GLN A 28 7.37 5.35 6.66
C GLN A 28 8.83 5.82 6.57
N SER A 29 9.11 7.07 6.93
CA SER A 29 10.47 7.61 6.99
C SER A 29 11.24 7.21 8.26
N GLY A 30 10.64 6.41 9.16
CA GLY A 30 11.25 5.98 10.42
C GLY A 30 11.37 7.07 11.49
N ARG A 31 10.78 8.26 11.27
CA ARG A 31 10.75 9.37 12.25
C ARG A 31 9.76 9.12 13.38
N ARG A 32 8.82 8.19 13.18
CA ARG A 32 7.83 7.77 14.18
C ARG A 32 7.73 6.24 14.22
N PRO A 33 7.64 5.61 15.40
CA PRO A 33 7.57 4.14 15.51
C PRO A 33 6.24 3.52 15.06
N GLY A 34 5.23 4.34 14.72
CA GLY A 34 3.92 3.86 14.28
C GLY A 34 3.14 4.94 13.54
N ARG A 35 2.06 4.55 12.86
CA ARG A 35 1.18 5.45 12.09
C ARG A 35 0.47 6.52 12.92
N GLY A 36 0.42 6.37 14.25
CA GLY A 36 -0.25 7.33 15.13
C GLY A 36 -1.76 7.44 14.88
N LEU A 37 -2.42 6.33 14.51
CA LEU A 37 -3.86 6.34 14.23
C LEU A 37 -4.70 6.63 15.48
N LEU A 38 -4.28 6.11 16.66
CA LEU A 38 -4.98 6.37 17.94
C LEU A 38 -5.08 7.88 18.21
N THR A 39 -3.94 8.57 18.27
CA THR A 39 -3.91 10.03 18.45
C THR A 39 -4.55 10.80 17.29
N LEU A 40 -4.86 10.17 16.14
CA LEU A 40 -5.49 10.89 15.01
C LEU A 40 -6.99 10.98 15.25
N TYR A 41 -7.55 9.84 15.64
CA TYR A 41 -8.98 9.67 15.82
C TYR A 41 -9.44 9.91 17.26
N ASP A 42 -8.56 9.87 18.26
CA ASP A 42 -8.96 10.11 19.65
C ASP A 42 -8.83 11.58 20.06
N GLU A 43 -7.87 12.30 19.48
CA GLU A 43 -7.49 13.65 19.90
C GLU A 43 -7.82 14.70 18.83
N ASP A 44 -7.35 14.49 17.59
CA ASP A 44 -7.40 15.53 16.56
C ASP A 44 -8.71 15.54 15.74
N PHE A 45 -9.26 14.36 15.45
CA PHE A 45 -10.38 14.19 14.50
C PHE A 45 -11.39 13.11 14.95
N ALA A 46 -11.84 13.18 16.20
CA ALA A 46 -12.80 12.21 16.76
C ALA A 46 -14.11 12.13 15.98
N ASP A 47 -14.59 13.27 15.48
CA ASP A 47 -15.87 13.35 14.74
C ASP A 47 -15.83 12.56 13.43
N PHE A 48 -14.65 12.32 12.84
CA PHE A 48 -14.49 11.50 11.63
C PHE A 48 -14.75 10.00 11.87
N THR A 49 -14.90 9.58 13.13
CA THR A 49 -15.33 8.23 13.49
C THR A 49 -16.83 8.12 13.78
N SER A 50 -17.55 9.25 13.78
CA SER A 50 -19.00 9.28 13.96
C SER A 50 -19.73 8.89 12.69
N THR A 51 -20.91 8.28 12.84
CA THR A 51 -21.88 8.09 11.75
C THR A 51 -22.59 9.39 11.37
N ASP A 52 -22.60 10.39 12.26
CA ASP A 52 -23.39 11.61 12.08
C ASP A 52 -22.93 12.41 10.86
N PHE A 53 -21.62 12.62 10.69
CA PHE A 53 -21.07 13.29 9.51
C PHE A 53 -21.42 12.57 8.21
N PHE A 54 -21.43 11.25 8.23
CA PHE A 54 -21.82 10.47 7.05
C PHE A 54 -23.29 10.69 6.73
N LEU A 55 -24.18 10.58 7.72
CA LEU A 55 -25.62 10.76 7.55
C LEU A 55 -25.98 12.19 7.14
N ASP A 56 -25.36 13.19 7.76
CA ASP A 56 -25.57 14.60 7.44
C ASP A 56 -25.13 14.93 6.01
N LEU A 57 -24.00 14.36 5.57
CA LEU A 57 -23.53 14.50 4.19
C LEU A 57 -24.51 13.83 3.20
N GLN A 58 -24.99 12.63 3.50
CA GLN A 58 -25.98 11.94 2.63
C GLN A 58 -27.32 12.69 2.57
N ALA A 59 -27.68 13.43 3.62
CA ALA A 59 -28.91 14.23 3.67
C ALA A 59 -28.76 15.62 3.01
N ALA A 60 -27.56 16.01 2.59
CA ALA A 60 -27.30 17.31 2.00
C ALA A 60 -27.79 17.36 0.53
N ASN A 61 -28.74 18.24 0.23
CA ASN A 61 -29.38 18.33 -1.09
C ASN A 61 -28.64 19.23 -2.10
N GLU A 62 -27.67 20.03 -1.65
CA GLU A 62 -27.01 21.08 -2.46
C GLU A 62 -25.56 20.74 -2.84
N VAL A 63 -25.14 19.48 -2.67
CA VAL A 63 -23.77 19.05 -2.98
C VAL A 63 -23.71 18.50 -4.41
N GLU A 64 -22.70 18.93 -5.17
CA GLU A 64 -22.46 18.43 -6.53
C GLU A 64 -22.17 16.91 -6.48
N PRO A 65 -22.72 16.07 -7.39
CA PRO A 65 -22.62 14.62 -7.26
C PRO A 65 -21.19 14.07 -7.18
N ARG A 66 -20.24 14.66 -7.92
CA ARG A 66 -18.84 14.25 -7.85
C ARG A 66 -18.21 14.60 -6.52
N GLN A 67 -18.43 15.81 -6.02
CA GLN A 67 -17.99 16.27 -4.71
C GLN A 67 -18.59 15.38 -3.59
N LEU A 68 -19.88 15.06 -3.67
CA LEU A 68 -20.55 14.15 -2.74
C LEU A 68 -19.87 12.78 -2.71
N GLY A 69 -19.54 12.20 -3.88
CA GLY A 69 -18.83 10.92 -3.96
C GLY A 69 -17.45 10.96 -3.29
N VAL A 70 -16.65 12.00 -3.55
CA VAL A 70 -15.32 12.17 -2.94
C VAL A 70 -15.40 12.29 -1.42
N LEU A 71 -16.34 13.10 -0.92
CA LEU A 71 -16.52 13.30 0.53
C LEU A 71 -17.10 12.05 1.20
N THR A 72 -17.96 11.30 0.51
CA THR A 72 -18.50 10.01 0.97
C THR A 72 -17.38 8.97 1.07
N GLU A 73 -16.52 8.86 0.05
CA GLU A 73 -15.36 7.96 0.08
C GLU A 73 -14.43 8.28 1.25
N LEU A 74 -14.18 9.57 1.47
CA LEU A 74 -13.33 10.06 2.55
C LEU A 74 -13.90 9.73 3.94
N LEU A 75 -15.18 10.04 4.18
CA LEU A 75 -15.82 9.76 5.47
C LEU A 75 -15.92 8.26 5.73
N ALA A 76 -16.29 7.46 4.72
CA ALA A 76 -16.33 6.01 4.89
C ALA A 76 -14.94 5.42 5.19
N SER A 77 -13.90 5.93 4.52
CA SER A 77 -12.52 5.51 4.77
C SER A 77 -12.08 5.87 6.19
N ALA A 78 -12.34 7.11 6.61
CA ALA A 78 -11.98 7.62 7.93
C ALA A 78 -12.75 6.89 9.05
N TYR A 79 -14.05 6.66 8.86
CA TYR A 79 -14.89 5.91 9.79
C TYR A 79 -14.35 4.49 9.99
N VAL A 80 -14.08 3.77 8.91
CA VAL A 80 -13.58 2.39 8.97
C VAL A 80 -12.19 2.33 9.62
N GLU A 81 -11.26 3.19 9.19
CA GLU A 81 -9.90 3.23 9.74
C GLU A 81 -9.91 3.61 11.22
N GLY A 82 -10.70 4.63 11.58
CA GLY A 82 -10.89 5.05 12.96
C GLY A 82 -11.48 3.94 13.82
N ASN A 83 -12.59 3.32 13.40
CA ASN A 83 -13.24 2.26 14.18
C ASN A 83 -12.45 0.94 14.24
N THR A 84 -11.40 0.78 13.43
CA THR A 84 -10.52 -0.41 13.45
C THR A 84 -9.06 -0.10 13.84
N ARG A 85 -8.78 1.13 14.29
CA ARG A 85 -7.43 1.65 14.56
C ARG A 85 -6.62 0.80 15.54
N GLU A 86 -7.24 0.28 16.60
CA GLU A 86 -6.56 -0.57 17.58
C GLU A 86 -6.09 -1.89 16.98
N ARG A 87 -6.92 -2.53 16.14
CA ARG A 87 -6.55 -3.74 15.41
C ARG A 87 -5.48 -3.46 14.38
N ALA A 88 -5.59 -2.37 13.64
CA ALA A 88 -4.57 -1.95 12.69
C ALA A 88 -3.22 -1.75 13.39
N ALA A 89 -3.21 -1.09 14.56
CA ALA A 89 -2.01 -0.89 15.38
C ALA A 89 -1.45 -2.23 15.90
N ARG A 90 -2.31 -3.14 16.36
CA ARG A 90 -1.91 -4.47 16.81
C ARG A 90 -1.32 -5.31 15.68
N ALA A 91 -1.95 -5.31 14.50
CA ALA A 91 -1.48 -6.03 13.32
C ALA A 91 -0.11 -5.48 12.87
N GLY A 92 0.01 -4.16 12.71
CA GLY A 92 1.29 -3.53 12.35
C GLY A 92 2.39 -3.77 13.38
N GLY A 93 2.04 -3.78 14.68
CA GLY A 93 2.98 -4.10 15.75
C GLY A 93 3.38 -5.57 15.81
N LEU A 94 2.50 -6.49 15.41
CA LEU A 94 2.85 -7.90 15.24
C LEU A 94 3.82 -8.06 14.07
N GLU A 95 3.47 -7.56 12.89
CA GLU A 95 4.33 -7.61 11.70
C GLU A 95 5.72 -7.00 11.94
N ALA A 96 5.81 -5.93 12.73
CA ALA A 96 7.07 -5.27 13.05
C ALA A 96 7.95 -6.07 14.03
N ARG A 97 7.37 -6.93 14.86
CA ARG A 97 8.09 -7.73 15.87
C ARG A 97 8.27 -9.18 15.48
N THR A 98 7.52 -9.69 14.51
CA THR A 98 7.66 -11.05 14.03
C THR A 98 9.04 -11.24 13.39
N SER A 99 9.77 -12.22 13.90
CA SER A 99 11.01 -12.72 13.34
C SER A 99 10.82 -14.13 12.78
N ILE A 100 11.72 -14.52 11.89
CA ILE A 100 11.84 -15.89 11.39
C ILE A 100 13.29 -16.32 11.56
N THR A 101 13.52 -17.61 11.75
CA THR A 101 14.86 -18.18 11.81
C THR A 101 15.21 -18.79 10.46
N PHE A 102 16.34 -18.42 9.89
CA PHE A 102 16.84 -18.95 8.62
C PHE A 102 18.37 -19.05 8.69
N GLU A 103 18.93 -20.24 8.50
CA GLU A 103 20.38 -20.51 8.55
C GLU A 103 21.06 -19.98 9.82
N ASP A 104 20.47 -20.28 10.97
CA ASP A 104 20.92 -19.84 12.30
C ASP A 104 20.82 -18.33 12.57
N ASP A 105 20.44 -17.52 11.57
CA ASP A 105 20.18 -16.09 11.73
C ASP A 105 18.71 -15.81 12.08
N GLU A 106 18.50 -14.87 12.99
CA GLU A 106 17.19 -14.29 13.24
C GLU A 106 16.95 -13.10 12.30
N LEU A 107 15.95 -13.22 11.44
CA LEU A 107 15.60 -12.22 10.44
C LEU A 107 14.24 -11.62 10.77
N ALA A 108 14.08 -10.31 10.58
CA ALA A 108 12.75 -9.71 10.61
C ALA A 108 11.89 -10.28 9.48
N TRP A 109 10.66 -10.71 9.78
CA TRP A 109 9.74 -11.32 8.81
C TRP A 109 9.53 -10.46 7.55
N ARG A 110 9.45 -9.14 7.73
CA ARG A 110 9.28 -8.16 6.63
C ARG A 110 10.46 -8.09 5.66
N THR A 111 11.64 -8.54 6.07
CA THR A 111 12.86 -8.49 5.25
C THR A 111 12.96 -9.72 4.34
N ALA A 112 12.37 -10.85 4.72
CA ALA A 112 12.55 -12.12 4.02
C ALA A 112 12.20 -12.09 2.52
N PRO A 113 11.07 -11.47 2.07
CA PRO A 113 10.76 -11.42 0.64
C PRO A 113 11.82 -10.73 -0.22
N ARG A 114 12.57 -9.78 0.36
CA ARG A 114 13.65 -9.09 -0.37
C ARG A 114 14.87 -9.99 -0.57
N LEU A 115 15.11 -10.87 0.38
CA LEU A 115 16.26 -11.76 0.33
C LEU A 115 16.12 -12.82 -0.76
N TRP A 116 14.89 -13.20 -1.14
CA TRP A 116 14.64 -14.11 -2.28
C TRP A 116 15.42 -13.70 -3.52
N THR A 117 15.40 -12.40 -3.83
CA THR A 117 16.06 -11.84 -5.01
C THR A 117 17.60 -11.94 -4.98
N ASN A 118 18.18 -12.20 -3.80
CA ASN A 118 19.61 -12.29 -3.57
C ASN A 118 20.09 -13.72 -3.30
N ILE A 119 19.18 -14.68 -3.11
CA ILE A 119 19.52 -16.09 -2.91
C ILE A 119 19.50 -16.78 -4.27
N GLU A 120 20.66 -17.19 -4.78
CA GLU A 120 20.79 -17.85 -6.08
C GLU A 120 20.23 -19.29 -6.09
N LEU A 121 20.56 -20.06 -5.05
CA LEU A 121 20.18 -21.47 -4.94
C LEU A 121 18.66 -21.64 -4.74
N VAL A 122 18.00 -22.32 -5.69
CA VAL A 122 16.55 -22.58 -5.66
C VAL A 122 16.09 -23.22 -4.35
N PRO A 123 16.69 -24.33 -3.86
CA PRO A 123 16.18 -24.99 -2.65
C PRO A 123 16.28 -24.09 -1.42
N ARG A 124 17.36 -23.32 -1.30
CA ARG A 124 17.60 -22.35 -0.22
C ARG A 124 16.58 -21.21 -0.25
N ARG A 125 16.23 -20.74 -1.45
CA ARG A 125 15.20 -19.70 -1.64
C ARG A 125 13.81 -20.21 -1.30
N HIS A 126 13.49 -21.44 -1.70
CA HIS A 126 12.23 -22.11 -1.34
C HIS A 126 12.12 -22.32 0.16
N GLU A 127 13.18 -22.74 0.84
CA GLU A 127 13.20 -22.87 2.31
C GLU A 127 12.80 -21.55 3.00
N LEU A 128 13.44 -20.43 2.64
CA LEU A 128 13.09 -19.11 3.20
C LEU A 128 11.64 -18.72 2.89
N ALA A 129 11.18 -18.97 1.66
CA ALA A 129 9.81 -18.66 1.25
C ALA A 129 8.76 -19.50 1.98
N GLU A 130 9.05 -20.77 2.30
CA GLU A 130 8.15 -21.62 3.08
C GLU A 130 8.14 -21.21 4.56
N ILE A 131 9.29 -20.92 5.15
CA ILE A 131 9.35 -20.39 6.53
C ILE A 131 8.50 -19.12 6.62
N TRP A 132 8.69 -18.17 5.70
CA TRP A 132 7.92 -16.93 5.66
C TRP A 132 6.42 -17.17 5.50
N ARG A 133 6.00 -18.06 4.58
CA ARG A 133 4.58 -18.40 4.38
C ARG A 133 3.98 -19.12 5.58
N SER A 134 4.73 -20.02 6.21
CA SER A 134 4.31 -20.74 7.40
C SER A 134 4.05 -19.78 8.55
N THR A 135 5.01 -18.90 8.87
CA THR A 135 4.85 -17.83 9.87
C THR A 135 3.68 -16.91 9.52
N THR A 136 3.53 -16.51 8.26
CA THR A 136 2.38 -15.71 7.81
C THR A 136 1.06 -16.41 8.12
N ARG A 137 0.97 -17.71 7.81
CA ARG A 137 -0.23 -18.51 8.04
C ARG A 137 -0.54 -18.72 9.53
N THR A 138 0.47 -18.97 10.36
CA THR A 138 0.28 -19.35 11.77
C THR A 138 0.19 -18.15 12.70
N GLU A 139 0.93 -17.08 12.45
CA GLU A 139 1.02 -15.93 13.36
C GLU A 139 0.26 -14.71 12.85
N LEU A 140 0.43 -14.35 11.57
CA LEU A 140 -0.10 -13.10 11.01
C LEU A 140 -1.56 -13.22 10.59
N ASN A 141 -1.90 -14.23 9.79
CA ASN A 141 -3.24 -14.43 9.23
C ASN A 141 -4.36 -14.45 10.28
N PRO A 142 -4.20 -15.05 11.48
CA PRO A 142 -5.24 -14.99 12.52
C PRO A 142 -5.52 -13.58 13.08
N VAL A 143 -4.55 -12.67 13.00
CA VAL A 143 -4.73 -11.26 13.42
C VAL A 143 -5.23 -10.42 12.26
N LEU A 144 -4.64 -10.60 11.07
CA LEU A 144 -5.05 -9.90 9.84
C LEU A 144 -6.49 -10.25 9.43
N GLY A 145 -6.87 -11.53 9.51
CA GLY A 145 -8.21 -11.99 9.20
C GLY A 145 -9.27 -11.35 10.11
N ARG A 146 -9.02 -11.32 11.42
CA ARG A 146 -9.91 -10.65 12.39
C ARG A 146 -10.01 -9.15 12.15
N TRP A 147 -8.90 -8.49 11.84
CA TRP A 147 -8.92 -7.08 11.47
C TRP A 147 -9.76 -6.85 10.21
N GLN A 148 -9.60 -7.70 9.18
CA GLN A 148 -10.37 -7.60 7.95
C GLN A 148 -11.87 -7.83 8.15
N GLU A 149 -12.25 -8.76 9.04
CA GLU A 149 -13.64 -8.97 9.45
C GLU A 149 -14.23 -7.71 10.12
N GLU A 150 -13.47 -7.09 11.02
CA GLU A 150 -13.90 -5.85 11.69
C GLU A 150 -14.02 -4.67 10.71
N VAL A 151 -13.10 -4.56 9.75
CA VAL A 151 -13.13 -3.57 8.66
C VAL A 151 -14.40 -3.71 7.82
N ARG A 152 -14.73 -4.93 7.39
CA ARG A 152 -15.97 -5.23 6.66
C ARG A 152 -17.20 -4.95 7.52
N GLY A 153 -17.18 -5.36 8.78
CA GLY A 153 -18.27 -5.12 9.73
C GLY A 153 -18.51 -3.63 10.01
N ALA A 154 -17.45 -2.82 10.09
CA ALA A 154 -17.55 -1.37 10.26
C ALA A 154 -18.23 -0.71 9.05
N LEU A 155 -17.82 -1.07 7.84
CA LEU A 155 -18.43 -0.51 6.63
C LEU A 155 -19.90 -0.93 6.48
N LEU A 156 -20.21 -2.19 6.80
CA LEU A 156 -21.58 -2.69 6.81
C LEU A 156 -22.47 -1.93 7.81
N ARG A 157 -21.94 -1.58 8.99
CA ARG A 157 -22.68 -0.75 9.98
C ARG A 157 -22.90 0.68 9.49
N LEU A 158 -21.95 1.25 8.75
CA LEU A 158 -22.02 2.62 8.26
C LEU A 158 -23.01 2.79 7.10
N SER A 159 -22.92 1.89 6.10
CA SER A 159 -23.62 2.04 4.82
C SER A 159 -24.75 1.04 4.59
N GLY A 160 -24.73 -0.09 5.30
CA GLY A 160 -25.59 -1.24 4.99
C GLY A 160 -25.11 -2.09 3.81
N ASP A 161 -24.07 -1.65 3.09
CA ASP A 161 -23.53 -2.33 1.91
C ASP A 161 -22.41 -3.32 2.27
N GLU A 162 -22.26 -4.32 1.40
CA GLU A 162 -21.10 -5.20 1.42
C GLU A 162 -19.85 -4.44 0.94
N TRP A 163 -18.70 -4.75 1.54
CA TRP A 163 -17.44 -4.03 1.36
C TRP A 163 -17.04 -3.80 -0.09
N LEU A 164 -17.02 -4.85 -0.90
CA LEU A 164 -16.59 -4.75 -2.30
C LEU A 164 -17.61 -3.95 -3.13
N THR A 165 -18.90 -4.12 -2.85
CA THR A 165 -19.98 -3.39 -3.51
C THR A 165 -19.88 -1.89 -3.25
N PHE A 166 -19.72 -1.49 -1.99
CA PHE A 166 -19.59 -0.09 -1.60
C PHE A 166 -18.41 0.58 -2.31
N TRP A 167 -17.20 0.02 -2.19
CA TRP A 167 -16.01 0.64 -2.79
C TRP A 167 -16.02 0.66 -4.32
N ALA A 168 -16.65 -0.34 -4.95
CA ALA A 168 -16.82 -0.34 -6.39
C ALA A 168 -17.74 0.79 -6.86
N GLN A 169 -18.85 1.03 -6.15
CA GLN A 169 -19.75 2.13 -6.43
C GLN A 169 -19.07 3.49 -6.22
N GLN A 170 -18.41 3.69 -5.07
CA GLN A 170 -17.73 4.96 -4.76
C GLN A 170 -16.64 5.31 -5.78
N ARG A 171 -15.95 4.30 -6.32
CA ARG A 171 -14.86 4.50 -7.30
C ARG A 171 -15.30 4.38 -8.76
N GLY A 172 -16.59 4.14 -9.02
CA GLY A 172 -17.12 3.95 -10.37
C GLY A 172 -16.50 2.76 -11.11
N VAL A 173 -16.15 1.68 -10.38
CA VAL A 173 -15.49 0.51 -10.95
C VAL A 173 -16.52 -0.56 -11.30
N ASP A 174 -16.60 -0.91 -12.59
CA ASP A 174 -17.33 -2.10 -13.04
C ASP A 174 -16.53 -3.37 -12.73
N LEU A 175 -16.83 -4.00 -11.59
CA LEU A 175 -16.17 -5.24 -11.16
C LEU A 175 -16.38 -6.38 -12.16
N GLY A 176 -17.57 -6.49 -12.75
CA GLY A 176 -17.90 -7.56 -13.68
C GLY A 176 -17.14 -7.42 -14.99
N GLY A 177 -17.09 -6.20 -15.54
CA GLY A 177 -16.27 -5.86 -16.70
C GLY A 177 -14.78 -6.05 -16.42
N THR A 178 -14.30 -5.60 -15.24
CA THR A 178 -12.91 -5.75 -14.82
C THR A 178 -12.51 -7.23 -14.73
N ALA A 179 -13.36 -8.09 -14.16
CA ALA A 179 -13.10 -9.53 -14.07
C ALA A 179 -12.96 -10.17 -15.47
N LYS A 180 -13.85 -9.85 -16.40
CA LYS A 180 -13.80 -10.36 -17.79
C LYS A 180 -12.55 -9.89 -18.54
N LEU A 181 -12.15 -8.63 -18.33
CA LEU A 181 -10.92 -8.08 -18.90
C LEU A 181 -9.69 -8.77 -18.31
N ALA A 182 -9.64 -8.98 -16.99
CA ALA A 182 -8.56 -9.69 -16.33
C ALA A 182 -8.44 -11.14 -16.83
N GLU A 183 -9.55 -11.87 -16.93
CA GLU A 183 -9.57 -13.24 -17.47
C GLU A 183 -9.09 -13.28 -18.93
N SER A 184 -9.53 -12.33 -19.75
CA SER A 184 -9.09 -12.25 -21.15
C SER A 184 -7.62 -11.91 -21.26
N LEU A 185 -7.11 -10.98 -20.44
CA LEU A 185 -5.69 -10.65 -20.39
C LEU A 185 -4.86 -11.86 -19.99
N LEU A 186 -5.25 -12.57 -18.90
CA LEU A 186 -4.55 -13.78 -18.45
C LEU A 186 -4.51 -14.85 -19.54
N ARG A 187 -5.63 -15.11 -20.22
CA ARG A 187 -5.68 -16.07 -21.33
C ARG A 187 -4.78 -15.67 -22.51
N LEU A 188 -4.77 -14.38 -22.87
CA LEU A 188 -3.99 -13.87 -24.01
C LEU A 188 -2.50 -13.76 -23.70
N SER A 189 -2.12 -13.47 -22.46
CA SER A 189 -0.73 -13.29 -22.06
C SER A 189 -0.07 -14.57 -21.54
N HIS A 190 -0.85 -15.61 -21.20
CA HIS A 190 -0.36 -16.85 -20.58
C HIS A 190 0.86 -17.44 -21.30
N ASP A 191 0.73 -17.76 -22.59
CA ASP A 191 1.78 -18.48 -23.31
C ASP A 191 3.03 -17.61 -23.52
N VAL A 192 2.84 -16.31 -23.77
CA VAL A 192 3.96 -15.35 -23.91
C VAL A 192 4.70 -15.21 -22.58
N TYR A 193 3.98 -15.11 -21.48
CA TYR A 193 4.55 -14.97 -20.15
C TYR A 193 5.27 -16.26 -19.71
N ALA A 194 4.64 -17.43 -19.90
CA ALA A 194 5.21 -18.74 -19.60
C ALA A 194 6.47 -19.02 -20.42
N HIS A 195 6.45 -18.69 -21.73
CA HIS A 195 7.63 -18.82 -22.58
C HIS A 195 8.77 -17.91 -22.11
N ALA A 196 8.47 -16.64 -21.81
CA ALA A 196 9.48 -15.70 -21.33
C ALA A 196 10.09 -16.15 -20.00
N LEU A 197 9.27 -16.61 -19.04
CA LEU A 197 9.76 -17.16 -17.77
C LEU A 197 10.59 -18.43 -17.97
N GLY A 198 10.16 -19.33 -18.86
CA GLY A 198 10.88 -20.56 -19.18
C GLY A 198 12.31 -20.31 -19.68
N VAL A 199 12.55 -19.22 -20.42
CA VAL A 199 13.90 -18.81 -20.84
C VAL A 199 14.79 -18.46 -19.64
N TYR A 200 14.24 -17.79 -18.63
CA TYR A 200 14.99 -17.43 -17.42
C TYR A 200 15.19 -18.64 -16.49
N PHE A 201 14.15 -19.44 -16.26
CA PHE A 201 14.24 -20.61 -15.38
C PHE A 201 15.04 -21.75 -15.99
N GLY A 202 15.13 -21.84 -17.32
CA GLY A 202 16.07 -22.73 -17.99
C GLY A 202 17.54 -22.49 -17.60
N GLN A 203 17.91 -21.27 -17.21
CA GLN A 203 19.26 -20.95 -16.71
C GLN A 203 19.51 -21.52 -15.30
N LEU A 204 18.44 -21.81 -14.56
CA LEU A 204 18.48 -22.40 -13.22
C LEU A 204 18.19 -23.90 -13.22
N GLU A 205 18.04 -24.52 -14.40
CA GLU A 205 17.56 -25.90 -14.54
C GLU A 205 16.24 -26.15 -13.77
N LEU A 206 15.40 -25.11 -13.66
CA LEU A 206 14.14 -25.13 -12.90
C LEU A 206 12.95 -25.27 -13.86
N PRO A 207 12.19 -26.38 -13.79
CA PRO A 207 10.93 -26.49 -14.53
C PRO A 207 9.93 -25.43 -14.09
N LEU A 208 9.13 -24.93 -15.04
CA LEU A 208 8.13 -23.88 -14.75
C LEU A 208 7.10 -24.34 -13.69
N ASP A 209 6.73 -25.62 -13.69
CA ASP A 209 5.77 -26.20 -12.74
C ASP A 209 6.32 -26.27 -11.31
N ASP A 210 7.64 -26.25 -11.15
CA ASP A 210 8.32 -26.25 -9.85
C ASP A 210 8.67 -24.84 -9.38
N ALA A 211 8.46 -23.82 -10.23
CA ALA A 211 8.79 -22.44 -9.92
C ALA A 211 7.78 -21.80 -8.96
N TRP A 212 8.31 -21.08 -7.97
CA TRP A 212 7.57 -20.31 -6.98
C TRP A 212 7.67 -18.82 -7.31
N SER A 213 6.79 -18.00 -6.71
CA SER A 213 6.83 -16.54 -6.87
C SER A 213 8.20 -15.95 -6.51
N ALA A 214 8.88 -16.52 -5.52
CA ALA A 214 10.22 -16.14 -5.11
C ALA A 214 11.27 -16.33 -6.22
N ASP A 215 11.09 -17.33 -7.10
CA ASP A 215 12.00 -17.57 -8.23
C ASP A 215 11.80 -16.53 -9.32
N ALA A 216 10.55 -16.11 -9.55
CA ALA A 216 10.24 -15.03 -10.48
C ALA A 216 10.90 -13.72 -10.01
N ASP A 217 10.79 -13.39 -8.72
CA ASP A 217 11.44 -12.20 -8.15
C ASP A 217 12.96 -12.22 -8.35
N TRP A 218 13.60 -13.38 -8.16
CA TRP A 218 15.03 -13.54 -8.46
C TRP A 218 15.35 -13.34 -9.94
N ALA A 219 14.56 -13.94 -10.84
CA ALA A 219 14.76 -13.82 -12.29
C ALA A 219 14.64 -12.37 -12.77
N PHE A 220 13.68 -11.61 -12.23
CA PHE A 220 13.46 -10.21 -12.59
C PHE A 220 14.46 -9.24 -11.96
N ARG A 221 15.13 -9.60 -10.84
CA ARG A 221 16.08 -8.70 -10.16
C ARG A 221 17.26 -8.31 -11.03
N ALA A 222 17.65 -9.14 -12.00
CA ALA A 222 18.67 -8.83 -13.01
C ALA A 222 20.00 -8.27 -12.42
N PRO A 223 20.73 -9.07 -11.60
CA PRO A 223 21.91 -8.62 -10.83
C PRO A 223 23.03 -7.99 -11.69
N ARG A 224 23.09 -8.33 -12.98
CA ARG A 224 24.04 -7.74 -13.94
C ARG A 224 23.98 -6.21 -14.03
N PHE A 225 22.89 -5.58 -13.59
CA PHE A 225 22.74 -4.13 -13.61
C PHE A 225 23.24 -3.43 -12.33
N ASP A 226 23.54 -4.16 -11.25
CA ASP A 226 24.02 -3.57 -9.99
C ASP A 226 25.30 -2.74 -10.19
N VAL A 227 26.19 -3.22 -11.07
CA VAL A 227 27.47 -2.57 -11.37
C VAL A 227 27.30 -1.26 -12.15
N VAL A 228 26.18 -1.10 -12.85
CA VAL A 228 25.86 0.10 -13.63
C VAL A 228 25.11 1.12 -12.78
N PHE A 229 24.22 0.64 -11.91
CA PHE A 229 23.41 1.45 -11.02
C PHE A 229 23.92 1.33 -9.57
N THR A 230 25.06 1.94 -9.31
CA THR A 230 25.59 2.08 -7.94
C THR A 230 24.75 3.07 -7.13
N GLU A 231 24.85 3.02 -5.80
CA GLU A 231 24.19 3.98 -4.91
C GLU A 231 24.46 5.45 -5.29
N THR A 232 25.69 5.74 -5.73
CA THR A 232 26.11 7.08 -6.16
C THR A 232 25.60 7.50 -7.53
N THR A 233 25.18 6.55 -8.39
CA THR A 233 24.80 6.84 -9.79
C THR A 233 23.30 6.70 -10.06
N ARG A 234 22.57 5.92 -9.25
CA ARG A 234 21.11 5.70 -9.40
C ARG A 234 20.32 7.01 -9.54
N MET A 235 20.47 7.92 -8.57
CA MET A 235 19.72 9.18 -8.56
C MET A 235 20.13 10.12 -9.70
N PRO A 236 21.42 10.36 -9.98
CA PRO A 236 21.83 11.14 -11.14
C PRO A 236 21.30 10.60 -12.48
N VAL A 237 21.27 9.28 -12.67
CA VAL A 237 20.76 8.66 -13.89
C VAL A 237 19.25 8.86 -14.03
N LEU A 238 18.48 8.71 -12.93
CA LEU A 238 17.05 8.98 -12.92
C LEU A 238 16.73 10.44 -13.26
N VAL A 239 17.41 11.39 -12.60
CA VAL A 239 17.23 12.84 -12.84
C VAL A 239 17.50 13.17 -14.31
N ARG A 240 18.58 12.62 -14.88
CA ARG A 240 18.90 12.80 -16.30
C ARG A 240 17.84 12.20 -17.21
N ALA A 241 17.42 10.96 -16.98
CA ALA A 241 16.43 10.29 -17.82
C ALA A 241 15.09 11.05 -17.84
N LEU A 242 14.65 11.55 -16.69
CA LEU A 242 13.44 12.37 -16.59
C LEU A 242 13.61 13.72 -17.28
N ARG A 243 14.78 14.37 -17.14
CA ARG A 243 15.08 15.60 -17.88
C ARG A 243 15.03 15.39 -19.39
N ASP A 244 15.57 14.28 -19.89
CA ASP A 244 15.55 13.92 -21.31
C ASP A 244 14.10 13.65 -21.81
N LEU A 245 13.18 13.27 -20.92
CA LEU A 245 11.74 13.18 -21.17
C LEU A 245 10.98 14.50 -20.99
N GLY A 246 11.67 15.60 -20.68
CA GLY A 246 11.08 16.92 -20.45
C GLY A 246 10.59 17.16 -19.02
N ILE A 247 10.90 16.28 -18.07
CA ILE A 247 10.52 16.38 -16.66
C ILE A 247 11.71 16.90 -15.86
N GLY A 248 11.75 18.21 -15.61
CA GLY A 248 12.78 18.84 -14.79
C GLY A 248 12.48 18.73 -13.30
N LEU A 249 12.96 17.67 -12.64
CA LEU A 249 12.75 17.48 -11.19
C LEU A 249 13.34 18.61 -10.36
N GLU A 250 14.49 19.16 -10.78
CA GLU A 250 15.21 20.20 -10.04
C GLU A 250 14.48 21.55 -10.03
N ALA A 251 13.51 21.73 -10.92
CA ALA A 251 12.68 22.94 -11.00
C ALA A 251 11.38 22.84 -10.18
N GLN A 252 11.08 21.68 -9.58
CA GLN A 252 9.85 21.43 -8.83
C GLN A 252 10.11 21.65 -7.33
N THR A 253 9.66 22.79 -6.81
CA THR A 253 9.86 23.17 -5.41
C THR A 253 9.01 22.38 -4.43
N GLU A 254 7.95 21.76 -4.91
CA GLU A 254 6.97 20.97 -4.17
C GLU A 254 7.47 19.53 -3.96
N LEU A 255 8.54 19.12 -4.65
CA LEU A 255 9.09 17.77 -4.63
C LEU A 255 10.33 17.71 -3.74
N SER A 256 10.22 16.94 -2.64
CA SER A 256 11.35 16.63 -1.77
C SER A 256 11.82 15.19 -2.01
N LEU A 257 13.04 15.05 -2.56
CA LEU A 257 13.72 13.75 -2.70
C LEU A 257 14.59 13.52 -1.46
N GLU A 258 14.20 12.58 -0.60
CA GLU A 258 14.88 12.30 0.66
C GLU A 258 15.44 10.88 0.66
N LYS A 259 16.65 10.71 1.21
CA LYS A 259 17.20 9.38 1.45
C LYS A 259 16.73 8.88 2.81
N ALA A 260 16.01 7.76 2.86
CA ALA A 260 15.69 7.11 4.12
C ALA A 260 16.89 6.34 4.67
N ALA A 261 16.84 6.08 5.98
CA ALA A 261 17.75 5.15 6.64
C ALA A 261 17.52 3.68 6.23
N GLY A 262 16.51 3.40 5.40
CA GLY A 262 16.15 2.06 4.92
C GLY A 262 16.20 1.96 3.39
N SER A 263 16.17 0.74 2.87
CA SER A 263 16.33 0.43 1.44
C SER A 263 15.04 0.42 0.61
N ASP A 264 13.96 1.04 1.11
CA ASP A 264 12.68 1.09 0.39
C ASP A 264 12.42 2.44 -0.24
N LEU A 265 12.30 2.44 -1.56
CA LEU A 265 11.69 3.53 -2.28
C LEU A 265 10.19 3.59 -1.94
N ARG A 266 9.75 4.70 -1.34
CA ARG A 266 8.34 4.99 -1.02
C ARG A 266 8.01 6.43 -1.44
N THR A 267 6.99 6.59 -2.27
CA THR A 267 6.45 7.92 -2.59
C THR A 267 5.27 8.23 -1.68
N ILE A 268 5.32 9.38 -1.01
CA ILE A 268 4.30 9.81 -0.04
C ILE A 268 3.86 11.23 -0.40
N VAL A 269 2.59 11.36 -0.75
CA VAL A 269 1.97 12.63 -1.11
C VAL A 269 1.32 13.21 0.15
N ILE A 270 1.79 14.37 0.62
CA ILE A 270 1.29 15.01 1.85
C ILE A 270 0.16 15.99 1.51
N GLY A 271 0.32 16.78 0.47
CA GLY A 271 -0.74 17.61 -0.11
C GLY A 271 -0.49 17.75 -1.59
N ALA A 272 -1.30 17.12 -2.45
CA ALA A 272 -1.17 17.35 -3.89
C ALA A 272 -1.91 18.65 -4.26
N PRO A 273 -1.29 19.55 -5.05
CA PRO A 273 0.05 19.46 -5.65
C PRO A 273 1.19 20.04 -4.81
N ASP A 274 0.90 20.66 -3.66
CA ASP A 274 1.79 21.58 -2.94
C ASP A 274 3.00 20.93 -2.22
N GLU A 275 2.92 19.67 -1.81
CA GLU A 275 3.97 18.98 -1.03
C GLU A 275 3.98 17.46 -1.30
N VAL A 276 5.02 17.00 -1.98
CA VAL A 276 5.26 15.60 -2.34
C VAL A 276 6.65 15.16 -1.86
N HIS A 277 6.70 14.12 -1.03
CA HIS A 277 7.95 13.54 -0.54
C HIS A 277 8.19 12.18 -1.20
N VAL A 278 9.34 12.03 -1.83
CA VAL A 278 9.83 10.73 -2.31
C VAL A 278 10.95 10.31 -1.40
N VAL A 279 10.70 9.28 -0.62
CA VAL A 279 11.66 8.64 0.26
C VAL A 279 12.33 7.52 -0.52
N VAL A 280 13.65 7.60 -0.69
CA VAL A 280 14.49 6.68 -1.47
C VAL A 280 15.38 5.85 -0.56
#